data_AF-A0A355E384-F1
#
_entry.id   AF-A0A355E384-F1
#
_cell.length_a   1.000
_cell.length_b   1.000
_cell.length_c   1.000
_cell.angle_alpha   90.00
_cell.angle_beta   90.00
_cell.angle_gamma   90.00
#
_symmetry.space_group_name_H-M   'P 1'
#
loop_
_entity.id
_entity.type
_entity.pdbx_description
1 polymer ?
#
loop_
_entity_poly.entity_id
_entity_poly.type
_entity_poly.pdbx_seq_one_letter_code
_entity_poly.pdbx_strand_id
1 'polypeptide(L)'
;MPALYTLLAMVFLPALLCGQEYPWTPPQTSADPCKVPEKCEAPLVGEARDYGAEAAAAAEASPRSTPALQGCTDSQKKNILRALNGDGKKKFNGAKARVLTAKKVLDATSLTPELQRANQGSKAIFGAGLEITGVTITETLGSMNKALGSPALRCAKPADDEYKYCEARPAFIVIGQTVVWLCPDFFKSSDESRARTLVHESSHLSGVGESQGESYCMIFSCSESCSDSGFLAADNWASFVNCAAGEASDEADVITAD
;
A
#
# COMPACT_ATOMS: atom_id res chain seq x y z
N MET A 1 31.04 68.55 -11.60
CA MET A 1 32.12 67.64 -11.19
C MET A 1 31.91 66.32 -11.91
N PRO A 2 32.87 65.84 -12.70
CA PRO A 2 32.63 64.88 -13.77
C PRO A 2 33.09 63.44 -13.48
N ALA A 3 32.70 62.58 -14.42
CA ALA A 3 32.97 61.17 -14.65
C ALA A 3 34.41 60.66 -14.38
N LEU A 4 34.50 59.37 -14.02
CA LEU A 4 35.58 58.43 -14.39
C LEU A 4 34.99 57.01 -14.27
N TYR A 5 34.55 56.38 -15.38
CA TYR A 5 35.28 55.39 -16.19
C TYR A 5 35.98 54.28 -15.39
N THR A 6 35.52 53.04 -15.54
CA THR A 6 36.38 51.92 -15.94
C THR A 6 35.54 50.86 -16.66
N LEU A 7 35.77 50.76 -17.98
CA LEU A 7 35.45 49.61 -18.81
C LEU A 7 36.27 48.40 -18.31
N LEU A 8 35.65 47.22 -18.26
CA LEU A 8 36.35 46.01 -18.72
C LEU A 8 35.42 45.26 -19.67
N ALA A 9 35.72 45.42 -20.96
CA ALA A 9 35.32 44.54 -22.03
C ALA A 9 36.32 43.38 -22.14
N MET A 10 35.95 42.40 -22.98
CA MET A 10 36.75 41.28 -23.51
C MET A 10 36.59 39.96 -22.74
N VAL A 11 36.36 38.80 -23.37
CA VAL A 11 36.35 38.43 -24.79
C VAL A 11 35.65 37.06 -24.91
N PHE A 12 34.83 36.92 -25.96
CA PHE A 12 34.28 35.65 -26.46
C PHE A 12 35.39 34.79 -27.07
N LEU A 13 35.41 33.46 -26.83
CA LEU A 13 35.43 32.41 -27.86
C LEU A 13 35.50 30.99 -27.24
N PRO A 14 35.00 29.96 -27.97
CA PRO A 14 34.75 28.61 -27.50
C PRO A 14 35.91 27.65 -27.79
N ALA A 15 36.04 26.61 -26.97
CA ALA A 15 36.75 25.37 -27.28
C ALA A 15 35.81 24.24 -26.84
N LEU A 16 35.17 23.45 -27.71
CA LEU A 16 35.74 22.43 -28.60
C LEU A 16 36.81 21.59 -27.89
N LEU A 17 36.35 20.60 -27.12
CA LEU A 17 37.07 19.34 -26.95
C LEU A 17 36.06 18.18 -27.06
N CYS A 18 35.96 17.69 -28.29
CA CYS A 18 35.63 16.30 -28.57
C CYS A 18 36.83 15.42 -28.20
N GLY A 19 36.55 14.19 -27.79
CA GLY A 19 37.47 13.07 -27.96
C GLY A 19 38.17 12.61 -26.69
N GLN A 20 37.62 11.56 -26.08
CA GLN A 20 38.37 10.36 -25.72
C GLN A 20 37.37 9.19 -25.70
N GLU A 21 37.32 8.51 -26.84
CA GLU A 21 36.58 7.27 -27.07
C GLU A 21 37.39 6.10 -26.45
N TYR A 22 36.72 5.29 -25.63
CA TYR A 22 37.20 3.95 -25.32
C TYR A 22 36.79 3.01 -26.46
N PRO A 23 37.66 2.07 -26.88
CA PRO A 23 37.35 1.17 -27.98
C PRO A 23 36.47 0.03 -27.45
N TRP A 24 35.16 0.13 -27.70
CA TRP A 24 34.31 -1.05 -27.75
C TRP A 24 33.74 -1.16 -29.15
N THR A 25 34.20 -2.18 -29.88
CA THR A 25 33.67 -2.56 -31.19
C THR A 25 32.46 -3.46 -30.98
N PRO A 26 31.22 -3.03 -31.29
CA PRO A 26 30.11 -3.96 -31.42
C PRO A 26 30.31 -4.81 -32.69
N PRO A 27 29.93 -6.10 -32.67
CA PRO A 27 29.89 -6.90 -33.88
C PRO A 27 28.87 -6.30 -34.86
N GLN A 28 29.29 -6.14 -36.12
CA GLN A 28 28.40 -5.77 -37.21
C GLN A 28 27.38 -6.88 -37.43
N THR A 29 26.11 -6.60 -37.10
CA THR A 29 24.98 -7.29 -37.72
C THR A 29 24.16 -6.26 -38.46
N SER A 30 24.24 -6.32 -39.78
CA SER A 30 23.35 -5.64 -40.71
C SER A 30 21.91 -6.10 -40.50
N ALA A 31 21.04 -5.21 -40.03
CA ALA A 31 19.59 -5.36 -40.15
C ALA A 31 18.92 -3.98 -40.21
N ASP A 32 18.08 -3.81 -41.22
CA ASP A 32 17.32 -2.60 -41.58
C ASP A 32 16.56 -1.93 -40.41
N PRO A 33 16.58 -0.59 -40.28
CA PRO A 33 15.84 0.13 -39.24
C PRO A 33 14.38 0.44 -39.62
N CYS A 34 13.70 -0.45 -40.33
CA CYS A 34 12.28 -0.31 -40.69
C CYS A 34 11.56 -1.66 -40.78
N LYS A 35 11.65 -2.49 -39.74
CA LYS A 35 10.66 -3.55 -39.50
C LYS A 35 10.25 -3.52 -38.04
N VAL A 36 9.00 -3.11 -37.83
CA VAL A 36 8.29 -3.27 -36.56
C VAL A 36 8.27 -4.78 -36.27
N PRO A 37 8.82 -5.27 -35.14
CA PRO A 37 8.58 -6.63 -34.73
C PRO A 37 7.11 -6.71 -34.30
N GLU A 38 6.33 -7.39 -35.12
CA GLU A 38 5.02 -7.93 -34.76
C GLU A 38 5.25 -8.85 -33.55
N LYS A 39 4.72 -8.44 -32.39
CA LYS A 39 4.75 -9.09 -31.07
C LYS A 39 5.97 -8.81 -30.19
N CYS A 40 5.91 -7.69 -29.47
CA CYS A 40 6.40 -7.67 -28.08
C CYS A 40 5.33 -8.37 -27.22
N GLU A 41 5.53 -9.65 -26.92
CA GLU A 41 4.76 -10.30 -25.86
C GLU A 41 5.23 -9.69 -24.53
N ALA A 42 4.34 -8.94 -23.88
CA ALA A 42 4.55 -8.49 -22.52
C ALA A 42 4.87 -9.71 -21.63
N PRO A 43 5.76 -9.57 -20.62
CA PRO A 43 6.00 -10.65 -19.67
C PRO A 43 4.65 -11.06 -19.09
N LEU A 44 4.32 -12.35 -19.26
CA LEU A 44 3.15 -12.97 -18.67
C LEU A 44 3.18 -12.66 -17.18
N VAL A 45 2.26 -11.80 -16.75
CA VAL A 45 1.85 -11.69 -15.35
C VAL A 45 1.57 -13.12 -14.92
N GLY A 46 2.42 -13.67 -14.05
CA GLY A 46 2.26 -15.03 -13.55
C GLY A 46 0.83 -15.19 -13.07
N GLU A 47 0.19 -16.29 -13.47
CA GLU A 47 -1.21 -16.57 -13.18
C GLU A 47 -1.52 -16.18 -11.74
N ALA A 48 -2.30 -15.09 -11.57
CA ALA A 48 -2.83 -14.72 -10.29
C ALA A 48 -3.65 -15.90 -9.82
N ARG A 49 -3.07 -16.71 -8.94
CA ARG A 49 -3.75 -17.88 -8.39
C ARG A 49 -5.02 -17.38 -7.74
N ASP A 50 -6.16 -17.89 -8.21
CA ASP A 50 -7.49 -17.61 -7.68
C ASP A 50 -7.64 -18.20 -6.27
N TYR A 51 -6.94 -17.63 -5.31
CA TYR A 51 -7.08 -17.92 -3.89
C TYR A 51 -8.30 -17.20 -3.29
N GLY A 52 -8.97 -16.33 -4.05
CA GLY A 52 -10.06 -15.45 -3.59
C GLY A 52 -11.46 -16.03 -3.76
N ALA A 53 -11.73 -16.78 -4.82
CA ALA A 53 -13.10 -17.19 -5.15
C ALA A 53 -13.71 -18.18 -4.14
N GLU A 54 -12.95 -19.18 -3.66
CA GLU A 54 -13.48 -20.15 -2.69
C GLU A 54 -13.63 -19.57 -1.28
N ALA A 55 -12.76 -18.64 -0.87
CA ALA A 55 -12.88 -17.99 0.43
C ALA A 55 -14.05 -16.98 0.50
N ALA A 56 -14.37 -16.33 -0.63
CA ALA A 56 -15.44 -15.33 -0.69
C ALA A 56 -16.86 -15.94 -0.64
N ALA A 57 -17.07 -17.14 -1.15
CA ALA A 57 -18.41 -17.76 -1.22
C ALA A 57 -18.99 -18.13 0.15
N ALA A 58 -18.16 -18.33 1.18
CA ALA A 58 -18.61 -18.75 2.51
C ALA A 58 -19.21 -17.63 3.39
N ALA A 59 -19.14 -16.35 2.96
CA ALA A 59 -19.40 -15.21 3.84
C ALA A 59 -20.74 -14.47 3.63
N GLU A 60 -21.63 -14.91 2.71
CA GLU A 60 -22.79 -14.08 2.31
C GLU A 60 -24.12 -14.30 3.05
N ALA A 61 -24.22 -15.18 4.06
CA ALA A 61 -25.51 -15.48 4.69
C ALA A 61 -25.56 -15.48 6.23
N SER A 62 -24.52 -14.97 6.92
CA SER A 62 -24.46 -15.04 8.39
C SER A 62 -24.85 -13.71 9.08
N PRO A 63 -25.80 -13.70 10.03
CA PRO A 63 -26.19 -12.49 10.77
C PRO A 63 -24.99 -11.94 11.54
N ARG A 64 -24.60 -10.67 11.30
CA ARG A 64 -23.52 -9.89 11.97
C ARG A 64 -22.79 -10.68 13.05
N SER A 65 -22.00 -11.67 12.65
CA SER A 65 -21.36 -12.54 13.61
C SER A 65 -20.22 -11.74 14.22
N THR A 66 -20.26 -11.60 15.55
CA THR A 66 -19.13 -11.08 16.31
C THR A 66 -17.85 -11.74 15.79
N PRO A 67 -16.76 -10.99 15.54
CA PRO A 67 -15.50 -11.57 15.09
C PRO A 67 -15.14 -12.79 15.93
N ALA A 68 -14.73 -13.87 15.27
CA ALA A 68 -14.28 -15.07 15.96
C ALA A 68 -12.91 -14.76 16.59
N LEU A 69 -12.92 -14.29 17.84
CA LEU A 69 -11.72 -13.92 18.60
C LEU A 69 -11.25 -15.10 19.45
N GLN A 70 -10.31 -15.87 18.93
CA GLN A 70 -9.80 -17.07 19.59
C GLN A 70 -8.52 -16.79 20.37
N GLY A 71 -8.37 -17.43 21.53
CA GLY A 71 -7.15 -17.34 22.35
C GLY A 71 -6.88 -15.99 23.02
N CYS A 72 -7.73 -14.97 22.81
CA CYS A 72 -7.55 -13.62 23.33
C CYS A 72 -8.12 -13.42 24.74
N THR A 73 -7.40 -12.67 25.58
CA THR A 73 -7.92 -12.12 26.85
C THR A 73 -8.96 -11.04 26.59
N ASP A 74 -9.76 -10.68 27.61
CA ASP A 74 -10.78 -9.64 27.45
C ASP A 74 -10.20 -8.25 27.16
N SER A 75 -9.01 -7.95 27.69
CA SER A 75 -8.27 -6.72 27.36
C SER A 75 -7.86 -6.71 25.88
N GLN A 76 -7.30 -7.82 25.38
CA GLN A 76 -6.94 -7.96 23.97
C GLN A 76 -8.17 -7.83 23.06
N LYS A 77 -9.29 -8.48 23.41
CA LYS A 77 -10.56 -8.36 22.66
C LYS A 77 -11.02 -6.89 22.56
N LYS A 78 -10.93 -6.11 23.64
CA LYS A 78 -11.26 -4.68 23.62
C LYS A 78 -10.35 -3.90 22.67
N ASN A 79 -9.04 -4.15 22.71
CA ASN A 79 -8.09 -3.50 21.81
C ASN A 79 -8.34 -3.86 20.34
N ILE A 80 -8.66 -5.13 20.05
CA ILE A 80 -9.01 -5.59 18.70
C ILE A 80 -10.29 -4.93 18.20
N LEU A 81 -11.34 -4.93 19.01
CA LEU A 81 -12.62 -4.32 18.64
C LEU A 81 -12.49 -2.81 18.42
N ARG A 82 -11.66 -2.14 19.22
CA ARG A 82 -11.34 -0.73 19.01
C ARG A 82 -10.58 -0.53 17.71
N ALA A 83 -9.53 -1.30 17.44
CA ALA A 83 -8.78 -1.22 16.17
C ALA A 83 -9.64 -1.51 14.93
N LEU A 84 -10.58 -2.45 15.02
CA LEU A 84 -11.51 -2.77 13.93
C LEU A 84 -12.54 -1.66 13.68
N ASN A 85 -13.17 -1.15 14.74
CA ASN A 85 -14.39 -0.33 14.63
C ASN A 85 -14.19 1.15 14.96
N GLY A 86 -13.04 1.53 15.54
CA GLY A 86 -12.80 2.85 16.08
C GLY A 86 -13.22 2.98 17.55
N ASP A 87 -13.16 4.20 18.08
CA ASP A 87 -13.54 4.52 19.46
C ASP A 87 -14.98 5.08 19.60
N GLY A 88 -15.69 5.21 18.48
CA GLY A 88 -17.05 5.77 18.41
C GLY A 88 -17.16 7.28 18.66
N LYS A 89 -16.04 7.97 18.94
CA LYS A 89 -16.00 9.40 19.29
C LYS A 89 -15.46 10.28 18.16
N LYS A 90 -15.41 9.75 16.93
CA LYS A 90 -14.86 10.40 15.70
C LYS A 90 -13.39 10.82 15.80
N LYS A 91 -12.68 10.48 16.88
CA LYS A 91 -11.25 10.79 17.03
C LYS A 91 -10.37 9.71 16.40
N PHE A 92 -10.90 8.49 16.29
CA PHE A 92 -10.17 7.34 15.78
C PHE A 92 -11.10 6.49 14.92
N ASN A 93 -10.84 6.44 13.62
CA ASN A 93 -11.52 5.53 12.72
C ASN A 93 -10.77 4.19 12.71
N GLY A 94 -11.48 3.10 13.01
CA GLY A 94 -10.90 1.76 12.90
C GLY A 94 -10.73 1.31 11.46
N ALA A 95 -10.06 0.17 11.27
CA ALA A 95 -9.75 -0.41 9.96
C ALA A 95 -10.98 -0.51 9.02
N LYS A 96 -12.13 -0.97 9.54
CA LYS A 96 -13.38 -1.08 8.75
C LYS A 96 -13.83 0.26 8.17
N ALA A 97 -13.82 1.30 9.01
CA ALA A 97 -14.26 2.62 8.61
C ALA A 97 -13.33 3.20 7.54
N ARG A 98 -12.01 3.00 7.67
CA ARG A 98 -11.02 3.47 6.68
C ARG A 98 -11.21 2.82 5.32
N VAL A 99 -11.29 1.48 5.26
CA VAL A 99 -11.50 0.75 4.00
C VAL A 99 -12.83 1.14 3.34
N LEU A 100 -13.91 1.26 4.13
CA LEU A 100 -15.20 1.68 3.62
C LEU A 100 -15.18 3.12 3.08
N THR A 101 -14.49 4.04 3.76
CA THR A 101 -14.33 5.42 3.31
C THR A 101 -13.51 5.47 2.02
N ALA A 102 -12.37 4.79 1.95
CA ALA A 102 -11.55 4.71 0.75
C ALA A 102 -12.37 4.21 -0.46
N LYS A 103 -13.18 3.17 -0.27
CA LYS A 103 -14.07 2.66 -1.32
C LYS A 103 -15.09 3.69 -1.76
N LYS A 104 -15.78 4.35 -0.82
CA LYS A 104 -16.78 5.38 -1.12
C LYS A 104 -16.19 6.57 -1.87
N VAL A 105 -14.96 6.96 -1.52
CA VAL A 105 -14.24 8.04 -2.18
C VAL A 105 -13.99 7.69 -3.65
N LEU A 106 -13.57 6.45 -3.95
CA LEU A 106 -13.38 5.98 -5.33
C LEU A 106 -14.68 5.80 -6.11
N ASP A 107 -15.78 5.45 -5.43
CA ASP A 107 -17.10 5.34 -6.06
C ASP A 107 -17.75 6.72 -6.33
N ALA A 108 -17.14 7.82 -5.89
CA ALA A 108 -17.72 9.16 -6.03
C ALA A 108 -17.77 9.59 -7.50
N THR A 109 -18.95 10.06 -7.93
CA THR A 109 -19.19 10.49 -9.32
C THR A 109 -18.78 11.94 -9.59
N SER A 110 -18.40 12.69 -8.56
CA SER A 110 -17.96 14.08 -8.65
C SER A 110 -16.57 14.24 -8.06
N LEU A 111 -15.79 15.16 -8.63
CA LEU A 111 -14.45 15.45 -8.16
C LEU A 111 -14.51 16.17 -6.80
N THR A 112 -14.29 15.43 -5.72
CA THR A 112 -14.13 15.96 -4.37
C THR A 112 -12.65 16.08 -4.00
N PRO A 113 -12.27 16.91 -3.00
CA PRO A 113 -10.91 16.92 -2.47
C PRO A 113 -10.45 15.54 -2.00
N GLU A 114 -11.35 14.73 -1.44
CA GLU A 114 -11.08 13.34 -1.04
C GLU A 114 -10.71 12.48 -2.24
N LEU A 115 -11.49 12.56 -3.32
CA LEU A 115 -11.22 11.80 -4.55
C LEU A 115 -9.92 12.27 -5.21
N GLN A 116 -9.61 13.56 -5.17
CA GLN A 116 -8.32 14.09 -5.62
C GLN A 116 -7.16 13.48 -4.80
N ARG A 117 -7.26 13.48 -3.46
CA ARG A 117 -6.25 12.87 -2.58
C ARG A 117 -6.10 11.37 -2.84
N ALA A 118 -7.21 10.64 -2.97
CA ALA A 118 -7.18 9.21 -3.29
C ALA A 118 -6.54 8.95 -4.65
N ASN A 119 -6.85 9.74 -5.67
CA ASN A 119 -6.24 9.62 -6.99
C ASN A 119 -4.74 9.98 -7.01
N GLN A 120 -4.32 10.95 -6.19
CA GLN A 120 -2.91 11.28 -6.04
C GLN A 120 -2.17 10.16 -5.31
N GLY A 121 -2.72 9.70 -4.18
CA GLY A 121 -2.17 8.61 -3.39
C GLY A 121 -2.08 7.31 -4.18
N SER A 122 -3.10 6.95 -4.97
CA SER A 122 -3.05 5.73 -5.78
C SER A 122 -1.91 5.78 -6.82
N LYS A 123 -1.71 6.92 -7.49
CA LYS A 123 -0.60 7.11 -8.43
C LYS A 123 0.77 7.07 -7.76
N ALA A 124 0.89 7.71 -6.60
CA ALA A 124 2.12 7.76 -5.82
C ALA A 124 2.51 6.37 -5.27
N ILE A 125 1.54 5.66 -4.71
CA ILE A 125 1.75 4.43 -3.96
C ILE A 125 1.82 3.21 -4.90
N PHE A 126 0.97 3.16 -5.93
CA PHE A 126 0.90 2.02 -6.84
C PHE A 126 1.58 2.26 -8.20
N GLY A 127 2.02 3.49 -8.47
CA GLY A 127 2.73 3.87 -9.70
C GLY A 127 1.83 4.40 -10.84
N ALA A 128 2.45 5.15 -11.74
CA ALA A 128 1.82 5.67 -12.96
C ALA A 128 1.73 4.57 -14.03
N GLY A 129 0.57 3.94 -14.18
CA GLY A 129 0.38 2.86 -15.15
C GLY A 129 -0.75 1.90 -14.79
N LEU A 130 -1.13 1.88 -13.51
CA LEU A 130 -2.49 1.52 -13.13
C LEU A 130 -3.39 2.68 -13.53
N GLU A 131 -3.68 2.80 -14.84
CA GLU A 131 -4.99 3.32 -15.19
C GLU A 131 -5.95 2.51 -14.34
N ILE A 132 -6.61 3.24 -13.44
CA ILE A 132 -7.64 2.77 -12.55
C ILE A 132 -8.75 2.26 -13.47
N THR A 133 -8.61 1.06 -14.04
CA THR A 133 -9.76 0.24 -14.35
C THR A 133 -10.31 -0.04 -12.96
N GLY A 134 -11.16 0.86 -12.44
CA GLY A 134 -11.59 0.90 -11.03
C GLY A 134 -12.10 -0.42 -10.48
N VAL A 135 -12.42 -1.34 -11.39
CA VAL A 135 -12.46 -2.79 -11.23
C VAL A 135 -11.41 -3.28 -10.21
N THR A 136 -10.09 -3.11 -10.37
CA THR A 136 -9.11 -3.76 -9.46
C THR A 136 -9.02 -3.15 -8.05
N ILE A 137 -8.97 -1.82 -7.92
CA ILE A 137 -8.86 -1.17 -6.59
C ILE A 137 -10.18 -1.30 -5.82
N THR A 138 -11.31 -1.02 -6.46
CA THR A 138 -12.61 -1.06 -5.79
C THR A 138 -13.01 -2.50 -5.45
N GLU A 139 -12.68 -3.49 -6.28
CA GLU A 139 -12.86 -4.91 -5.94
C GLU A 139 -12.00 -5.31 -4.75
N THR A 140 -10.71 -4.95 -4.77
CA THR A 140 -9.80 -5.26 -3.64
C THR A 140 -10.30 -4.63 -2.35
N LEU A 141 -10.71 -3.35 -2.35
CA LEU A 141 -11.32 -2.71 -1.18
C LEU A 141 -12.63 -3.38 -0.76
N GLY A 142 -13.42 -3.89 -1.71
CA GLY A 142 -14.62 -4.69 -1.44
C GLY A 142 -14.29 -5.99 -0.69
N SER A 143 -13.29 -6.73 -1.17
CA SER A 143 -12.77 -7.94 -0.55
C SER A 143 -12.18 -7.66 0.84
N MET A 144 -11.40 -6.59 0.99
CA MET A 144 -10.85 -6.16 2.28
C MET A 144 -11.96 -5.84 3.28
N ASN A 145 -12.99 -5.11 2.84
CA ASN A 145 -14.13 -4.77 3.69
C ASN A 145 -14.90 -6.02 4.13
N LYS A 146 -15.06 -7.01 3.24
CA LYS A 146 -15.66 -8.32 3.55
C LYS A 146 -14.81 -9.09 4.57
N ALA A 147 -13.50 -9.17 4.37
CA ALA A 147 -12.55 -9.81 5.27
C ALA A 147 -12.58 -9.17 6.67
N LEU A 148 -12.58 -7.83 6.74
CA LEU A 148 -12.69 -7.11 8.00
C LEU A 148 -14.05 -7.28 8.65
N GLY A 149 -15.13 -7.50 7.87
CA GLY A 149 -16.51 -7.66 8.36
C GLY A 149 -16.66 -8.74 9.42
N SER A 150 -16.07 -9.91 9.17
CA SER A 150 -16.08 -11.08 10.04
C SER A 150 -14.72 -11.78 10.05
N PRO A 151 -13.69 -11.13 10.63
CA PRO A 151 -12.33 -11.63 10.54
C PRO A 151 -12.15 -12.78 11.52
N ALA A 152 -11.51 -13.86 11.05
CA ALA A 152 -11.02 -14.92 11.91
C ALA A 152 -9.71 -14.45 12.54
N LEU A 153 -9.77 -14.00 13.79
CA LEU A 153 -8.63 -13.41 14.50
C LEU A 153 -8.23 -14.29 15.67
N ARG A 154 -6.95 -14.67 15.75
CA ARG A 154 -6.41 -15.49 16.83
C ARG A 154 -5.26 -14.77 17.52
N CYS A 155 -5.32 -14.62 18.84
CA CYS A 155 -4.18 -14.13 19.60
C CYS A 155 -3.15 -15.25 19.74
N ALA A 156 -1.96 -15.04 19.18
CA ALA A 156 -0.87 -16.02 19.22
C ALA A 156 -0.33 -16.17 20.65
N LYS A 157 -0.06 -17.41 21.07
CA LYS A 157 0.51 -17.75 22.37
C LYS A 157 1.81 -18.53 22.19
N PRO A 158 2.77 -18.47 23.13
CA PRO A 158 4.02 -19.23 23.03
C PRO A 158 3.88 -20.75 22.83
N ALA A 159 2.72 -21.32 23.15
CA ALA A 159 2.43 -22.74 22.95
C ALA A 159 1.85 -23.09 21.57
N ASP A 160 1.51 -22.09 20.74
CA ASP A 160 1.06 -22.31 19.36
C ASP A 160 2.28 -22.52 18.43
N ASP A 161 2.23 -23.48 17.52
CA ASP A 161 3.33 -23.76 16.58
C ASP A 161 3.61 -22.55 15.65
N GLU A 162 2.56 -21.81 15.31
CA GLU A 162 2.62 -20.60 14.50
C GLU A 162 3.23 -19.40 15.25
N TYR A 163 3.40 -19.48 16.57
CA TYR A 163 3.98 -18.39 17.38
C TYR A 163 5.39 -18.01 16.92
N LYS A 164 6.12 -18.96 16.32
CA LYS A 164 7.44 -18.70 15.73
C LYS A 164 7.44 -17.59 14.67
N TYR A 165 6.30 -17.29 14.04
CA TYR A 165 6.18 -16.21 13.05
C TYR A 165 5.95 -14.83 13.67
N CYS A 166 5.75 -14.76 15.00
CA CYS A 166 5.50 -13.48 15.67
C CYS A 166 6.72 -12.58 15.82
N GLU A 167 7.93 -13.06 15.52
CA GLU A 167 9.23 -12.41 15.70
C GLU A 167 9.18 -10.89 15.97
N ALA A 168 9.31 -10.07 14.92
CA ALA A 168 9.21 -8.60 14.98
C ALA A 168 7.92 -8.08 14.33
N ARG A 169 6.91 -8.95 14.17
CA ARG A 169 5.69 -8.64 13.41
C ARG A 169 4.50 -8.45 14.35
N PRO A 170 3.64 -7.45 14.11
CA PRO A 170 2.43 -7.26 14.92
C PRO A 170 1.37 -8.31 14.57
N ALA A 171 1.27 -8.74 13.33
CA ALA A 171 0.37 -9.80 12.89
C ALA A 171 0.96 -10.56 11.70
N PHE A 172 0.35 -11.69 11.38
CA PHE A 172 0.64 -12.43 10.15
C PHE A 172 -0.53 -13.34 9.76
N ILE A 173 -0.51 -13.78 8.50
CA ILE A 173 -1.35 -14.86 7.98
C ILE A 173 -0.46 -15.99 7.50
N VAL A 174 -0.78 -17.23 7.88
CA VAL A 174 -0.11 -18.41 7.33
C VAL A 174 -0.62 -18.63 5.90
N ILE A 175 0.28 -18.90 4.96
CA ILE A 175 -0.06 -19.13 3.55
C ILE A 175 -1.17 -20.19 3.45
N GLY A 176 -2.23 -19.86 2.72
CA GLY A 176 -3.40 -20.73 2.51
C GLY A 176 -4.39 -20.78 3.68
N GLN A 177 -4.15 -20.03 4.77
CA GLN A 177 -5.11 -19.85 5.85
C GLN A 177 -5.83 -18.50 5.71
N THR A 178 -7.05 -18.43 6.27
CA THR A 178 -7.83 -17.19 6.37
C THR A 178 -7.81 -16.60 7.78
N VAL A 179 -7.02 -17.20 8.69
CA VAL A 179 -6.87 -16.77 10.08
C VAL A 179 -5.73 -15.77 10.16
N VAL A 180 -6.02 -14.59 10.71
CA VAL A 180 -5.00 -13.60 11.08
C VAL A 180 -4.55 -13.86 12.50
N TRP A 181 -3.27 -14.10 12.66
CA TRP A 181 -2.62 -14.29 13.94
C TRP A 181 -2.10 -12.95 14.47
N LEU A 182 -2.56 -12.58 15.66
CA LEU A 182 -2.19 -11.33 16.33
C LEU A 182 -1.10 -11.60 17.35
N CYS A 183 0.06 -10.99 17.16
CA CYS A 183 1.24 -11.19 17.97
C CYS A 183 1.28 -10.23 19.17
N PRO A 184 2.16 -10.49 20.16
CA PRO A 184 2.27 -9.63 21.33
C PRO A 184 2.50 -8.15 20.98
N ASP A 185 3.26 -7.86 19.94
CA ASP A 185 3.62 -6.49 19.55
C ASP A 185 2.43 -5.68 19.05
N PHE A 186 1.43 -6.29 18.40
CA PHE A 186 0.17 -5.64 18.05
C PHE A 186 -0.52 -5.00 19.26
N PHE A 187 -0.45 -5.66 20.42
CA PHE A 187 -1.07 -5.16 21.65
C PHE A 187 -0.24 -4.09 22.35
N LYS A 188 1.05 -3.95 22.00
CA LYS A 188 1.93 -2.88 22.49
C LYS A 188 1.86 -1.62 21.61
N SER A 189 1.44 -1.76 20.36
CA SER A 189 1.31 -0.66 19.40
C SER A 189 0.28 0.40 19.80
N SER A 190 0.25 1.53 19.08
CA SER A 190 -0.84 2.51 19.17
C SER A 190 -2.13 1.97 18.53
N ASP A 191 -3.27 2.64 18.78
CA ASP A 191 -4.52 2.29 18.09
C ASP A 191 -4.40 2.47 16.57
N GLU A 192 -3.72 3.54 16.14
CA GLU A 192 -3.38 3.80 14.74
C GLU A 192 -2.61 2.66 14.10
N SER A 193 -1.51 2.24 14.73
CA SER A 193 -0.68 1.15 14.22
C SER A 193 -1.46 -0.18 14.19
N ARG A 194 -2.33 -0.45 15.18
CA ARG A 194 -3.22 -1.61 15.14
C ARG A 194 -4.23 -1.57 13.99
N ALA A 195 -4.88 -0.43 13.75
CA ALA A 195 -5.82 -0.30 12.63
C ALA A 195 -5.10 -0.50 11.29
N ARG A 196 -3.94 0.12 11.10
CA ARG A 196 -3.10 -0.05 9.90
C ARG A 196 -2.67 -1.51 9.71
N THR A 197 -2.27 -2.19 10.78
CA THR A 197 -1.97 -3.63 10.75
C THR A 197 -3.18 -4.43 10.27
N LEU A 198 -4.38 -4.16 10.78
CA LEU A 198 -5.57 -4.90 10.34
C LEU A 198 -5.93 -4.61 8.87
N VAL A 199 -5.67 -3.40 8.37
CA VAL A 199 -5.83 -3.07 6.95
C VAL A 199 -4.81 -3.85 6.12
N HIS A 200 -3.54 -3.88 6.53
CA HIS A 200 -2.48 -4.67 5.91
C HIS A 200 -2.89 -6.15 5.78
N GLU A 201 -3.24 -6.80 6.89
CA GLU A 201 -3.64 -8.21 6.87
C GLU A 201 -4.89 -8.45 6.02
N SER A 202 -5.84 -7.50 5.98
CA SER A 202 -7.02 -7.62 5.13
C SER A 202 -6.71 -7.59 3.63
N SER A 203 -5.60 -6.94 3.23
CA SER A 203 -5.16 -6.94 1.83
C SER A 203 -4.62 -8.30 1.42
N HIS A 204 -3.84 -8.98 2.28
CA HIS A 204 -3.43 -10.37 2.07
C HIS A 204 -4.64 -11.30 1.91
N LEU A 205 -5.65 -11.16 2.76
CA LEU A 205 -6.91 -11.93 2.63
C LEU A 205 -7.69 -11.62 1.34
N SER A 206 -7.34 -10.53 0.66
CA SER A 206 -7.91 -10.12 -0.62
C SER A 206 -7.04 -10.52 -1.82
N GLY A 207 -6.01 -11.35 -1.60
CA GLY A 207 -5.11 -11.84 -2.64
C GLY A 207 -3.96 -10.89 -2.99
N VAL A 208 -3.70 -9.87 -2.17
CA VAL A 208 -2.56 -8.99 -2.35
C VAL A 208 -1.32 -9.61 -1.74
N GLY A 209 -0.28 -9.76 -2.56
CA GLY A 209 1.06 -10.05 -2.09
C GLY A 209 1.23 -11.43 -1.46
N GLU A 210 2.42 -11.69 -0.94
CA GLU A 210 2.70 -12.88 -0.16
C GLU A 210 2.69 -12.53 1.32
N SER A 211 1.95 -13.28 2.14
CA SER A 211 1.88 -13.01 3.58
C SER A 211 3.21 -13.23 4.33
N GLN A 212 4.24 -13.73 3.64
CA GLN A 212 5.56 -13.99 4.19
C GLN A 212 6.65 -13.27 3.38
N GLY A 213 7.46 -12.48 4.09
CA GLY A 213 8.68 -11.89 3.53
C GLY A 213 8.53 -10.47 2.99
N GLU A 214 7.34 -9.87 3.09
CA GLU A 214 7.16 -8.46 2.74
C GLU A 214 7.92 -7.52 3.68
N SER A 215 8.58 -6.53 3.10
CA SER A 215 9.22 -5.43 3.83
C SER A 215 8.15 -4.51 4.41
N TYR A 216 8.23 -4.25 5.71
CA TYR A 216 7.30 -3.34 6.39
C TYR A 216 7.68 -1.87 6.19
N CYS A 217 6.68 -1.00 6.03
CA CYS A 217 6.85 0.45 6.09
C CYS A 217 7.15 0.87 7.51
N MET A 218 8.31 1.49 7.70
CA MET A 218 8.56 2.22 8.94
C MET A 218 7.77 3.54 8.99
N ILE A 219 7.47 4.12 7.82
CA ILE A 219 6.80 5.42 7.69
C ILE A 219 5.66 5.27 6.67
N PHE A 220 4.44 5.62 7.08
CA PHE A 220 3.31 5.70 6.17
C PHE A 220 3.27 7.07 5.50
N SER A 221 3.48 7.07 4.19
CA SER A 221 3.43 8.23 3.33
C SER A 221 2.20 8.20 2.42
N CYS A 222 1.64 9.37 2.12
CA CYS A 222 0.64 9.53 1.08
C CYS A 222 1.24 9.95 -0.27
N SER A 223 2.53 10.24 -0.28
CA SER A 223 3.26 10.80 -1.43
C SER A 223 4.22 9.79 -2.07
N GLU A 224 4.58 8.72 -1.34
CA GLU A 224 5.54 7.73 -1.79
C GLU A 224 5.06 6.29 -1.52
N SER A 225 5.47 5.38 -2.40
CA SER A 225 5.31 3.94 -2.19
C SER A 225 6.25 3.47 -1.10
N CYS A 226 5.80 2.53 -0.29
CA CYS A 226 6.60 1.92 0.75
C CYS A 226 7.53 0.81 0.24
N SER A 227 7.22 0.26 -0.94
CA SER A 227 8.06 -0.74 -1.58
C SER A 227 7.93 -0.67 -3.09
N ASP A 228 8.97 -1.13 -3.79
CA ASP A 228 8.99 -1.21 -5.26
C ASP A 228 7.96 -2.21 -5.83
N SER A 229 7.36 -3.04 -4.97
CA SER A 229 6.34 -4.02 -5.35
C SER A 229 4.96 -3.38 -5.64
N GLY A 230 4.79 -2.08 -5.43
CA GLY A 230 3.61 -1.32 -5.84
C GLY A 230 2.30 -1.96 -5.37
N PHE A 231 1.44 -2.34 -6.30
CA PHE A 231 0.13 -2.95 -6.03
C PHE A 231 0.19 -4.28 -5.26
N LEU A 232 1.32 -4.98 -5.30
CA LEU A 232 1.47 -6.29 -4.66
C LEU A 232 1.93 -6.22 -3.21
N ALA A 233 2.23 -5.05 -2.66
CA ALA A 233 2.63 -4.93 -1.26
C ALA A 233 1.44 -4.56 -0.37
N ALA A 234 1.16 -5.38 0.65
CA ALA A 234 0.06 -5.14 1.59
C ALA A 234 0.15 -3.79 2.30
N ASP A 235 1.37 -3.34 2.51
CA ASP A 235 1.68 -2.10 3.21
C ASP A 235 1.44 -0.85 2.35
N ASN A 236 1.54 -0.98 1.03
CA ASN A 236 1.07 0.03 0.08
C ASN A 236 -0.45 0.19 0.15
N TRP A 237 -1.20 -0.91 0.31
CA TRP A 237 -2.66 -0.84 0.52
C TRP A 237 -3.03 -0.19 1.83
N ALA A 238 -2.33 -0.53 2.91
CA ALA A 238 -2.54 0.11 4.19
C ALA A 238 -2.29 1.62 4.09
N SER A 239 -1.24 2.04 3.39
CA SER A 239 -0.92 3.45 3.14
C SER A 239 -2.01 4.14 2.32
N PHE A 240 -2.40 3.54 1.19
CA PHE A 240 -3.45 4.08 0.32
C PHE A 240 -4.78 4.26 1.06
N VAL A 241 -5.23 3.23 1.79
CA VAL A 241 -6.48 3.28 2.56
C VAL A 241 -6.43 4.35 3.63
N ASN A 242 -5.30 4.51 4.32
CA ASN A 242 -5.10 5.53 5.33
C ASN A 242 -5.27 6.94 4.73
N CYS A 243 -4.59 7.20 3.62
CA CYS A 243 -4.63 8.47 2.91
C CYS A 243 -6.02 8.78 2.30
N ALA A 244 -6.65 7.80 1.67
CA ALA A 244 -7.98 7.94 1.08
C ALA A 244 -9.06 8.16 2.15
N ALA A 245 -8.86 7.64 3.36
CA ALA A 245 -9.73 7.91 4.51
C ALA A 245 -9.50 9.28 5.15
N GLY A 246 -8.47 10.03 4.74
CA GLY A 246 -8.11 11.33 5.31
C GLY A 246 -7.45 11.23 6.69
N GLU A 247 -6.88 10.07 7.02
CA GLU A 247 -6.07 9.90 8.22
C GLU A 247 -4.69 10.54 8.02
N ALA A 248 -4.06 10.99 9.10
CA ALA A 248 -2.73 11.57 9.04
C ALA A 248 -1.68 10.55 8.57
N SER A 249 -0.73 11.02 7.75
CA SER A 249 0.53 10.30 7.48
C SER A 249 1.45 10.35 8.70
N ASP A 250 2.46 9.48 8.73
CA ASP A 250 3.52 9.58 9.74
C ASP A 250 4.55 10.67 9.36
N GLU A 251 4.55 11.13 8.11
CA GLU A 251 5.36 12.26 7.66
C GLU A 251 4.95 13.55 8.37
N ALA A 252 5.93 14.36 8.76
CA ALA A 252 5.67 15.69 9.28
C ALA A 252 5.02 16.55 8.19
N ASP A 253 3.91 17.23 8.52
CA ASP A 253 3.31 18.21 7.62
C ASP A 253 4.37 19.24 7.24
N VAL A 254 4.63 19.38 5.94
CA VAL A 254 5.48 20.47 5.44
C VAL A 254 4.68 21.75 5.62
N ILE A 255 4.98 22.50 6.69
CA ILE A 255 4.40 23.83 6.92
C ILE A 255 4.97 24.76 5.85
N THR A 256 4.23 24.95 4.76
CA THR A 256 4.52 26.01 3.80
C THR A 256 4.12 27.33 4.44
N ALA A 257 5.08 28.25 4.61
CA ALA A 257 4.77 29.61 5.03
C ALA A 257 4.05 30.32 3.87
N ASP A 258 2.77 30.64 4.08
CA ASP A 258 1.98 31.50 3.19
C ASP A 258 2.50 32.95 3.18
#